data_AF-X2B7F2-F1
#
_entry.id   AF-X2B7F2-F1
#
_cell.length_a   1.000
_cell.length_b   1.000
_cell.length_c   1.000
_cell.angle_alpha   90.00
_cell.angle_beta   90.00
_cell.angle_gamma   90.00
#
_symmetry.space_group_name_H-M   'P 1'
#
loop_
_entity.id
_entity.type
_entity.pdbx_description
1 polymer ?
#
loop_
_entity_poly.entity_id
_entity_poly.type
_entity_poly.pdbx_seq_one_letter_code
_entity_poly.pdbx_strand_id
1 'polypeptide(L)'
;HVIIQCFIHAGWKLTYDRYYQDKTRSILRHMLDHLSKDPDLKFCWTEVTYLKQWYSALSADDQASFLKILRNGQLEILSGGWVMPDEAVTHYTAILDQLTEGHLWLQKELSQYYTVRHGMAVDPFGHSPTAAYLLRRSGVSDVIIQRAHFALKKHLALKQQLEFNW
;
A
#
# COMPACT_ATOMS: atom_id res chain seq x y z
N HIS A 1 -0.99 17.42 -7.26
CA HIS A 1 -1.69 16.55 -6.29
C HIS A 1 -0.79 16.34 -5.10
N VAL A 2 -1.29 16.57 -3.88
CA VAL A 2 -0.57 16.25 -2.64
C VAL A 2 -1.16 14.94 -2.12
N ILE A 3 -0.32 13.93 -1.97
CA ILE A 3 -0.72 12.62 -1.45
C ILE A 3 -0.03 12.46 -0.10
N ILE A 4 -0.82 12.28 0.95
CA ILE A 4 -0.31 11.95 2.27
C ILE A 4 -0.19 10.43 2.34
N GLN A 5 1.00 9.95 2.67
CA GLN A 5 1.26 8.54 2.84
C GLN A 5 2.06 8.33 4.12
N CYS A 6 1.75 7.26 4.84
CA CYS A 6 2.65 6.71 5.84
C CYS A 6 3.28 5.43 5.32
N PHE A 7 4.60 5.31 5.47
CA PHE A 7 5.32 4.08 5.18
C PHE A 7 5.69 3.40 6.48
N ILE A 8 5.30 2.14 6.65
CA ILE A 8 5.56 1.35 7.86
C ILE A 8 6.13 0.00 7.46
N HIS A 9 7.32 -0.32 7.97
CA HIS A 9 7.91 -1.64 7.79
C HIS A 9 7.17 -2.68 8.63
N ALA A 10 6.82 -3.82 8.02
CA ALA A 10 6.32 -5.01 8.72
C ALA A 10 7.45 -5.77 9.45
N GLY A 11 8.18 -5.07 10.31
CA GLY A 11 9.38 -5.55 10.98
C GLY A 11 10.67 -5.01 10.37
N TRP A 12 11.46 -4.30 11.17
CA TRP A 12 12.78 -3.80 10.80
C TRP A 12 13.62 -3.60 12.08
N LYS A 13 13.68 -2.37 12.61
CA LYS A 13 14.35 -2.09 13.90
C LYS A 13 13.55 -2.59 15.10
N LEU A 14 12.22 -2.60 14.97
CA LEU A 14 11.30 -3.18 15.94
C LEU A 14 10.61 -4.40 15.32
N THR A 15 10.08 -5.27 16.17
CA THR A 15 9.24 -6.38 15.72
C THR A 15 7.91 -5.87 15.19
N TYR A 16 7.22 -6.72 14.41
CA TYR A 16 5.91 -6.44 13.86
C TYR A 16 4.93 -5.91 14.93
N ASP A 17 4.83 -6.61 16.07
CA ASP A 17 3.91 -6.25 17.16
C ASP A 17 4.30 -4.94 17.86
N ARG A 18 5.59 -4.67 18.05
CA ARG A 18 6.04 -3.41 18.65
C ARG A 18 5.73 -2.23 17.72
N TYR A 19 5.98 -2.37 16.42
CA TYR A 19 5.56 -1.35 15.46
C TYR A 19 4.05 -1.14 15.46
N TYR A 20 3.27 -2.21 15.63
CA TYR A 20 1.83 -2.11 15.69
C TYR A 20 1.36 -1.31 16.91
N GLN A 21 1.80 -1.69 18.10
CA GLN A 21 1.37 -1.08 19.37
C GLN A 21 1.89 0.36 19.52
N ASP A 22 3.17 0.60 19.22
CA ASP A 22 3.82 1.87 19.53
C ASP A 22 3.46 2.96 18.51
N LYS A 23 3.21 2.59 17.25
CA LYS A 23 3.08 3.56 16.14
C LYS A 23 1.84 3.33 15.30
N THR A 24 1.75 2.16 14.66
CA THR A 24 0.80 1.91 13.57
C THR A 24 -0.64 2.09 14.00
N ARG A 25 -1.01 1.58 15.18
CA ARG A 25 -2.36 1.70 15.73
C ARG A 25 -2.77 3.17 15.93
N SER A 26 -1.86 3.99 16.44
CA SER A 26 -2.10 5.41 16.66
C SER A 26 -2.26 6.16 15.33
N ILE A 27 -1.42 5.83 14.34
CA ILE A 27 -1.48 6.40 12.99
C ILE A 27 -2.81 6.08 12.33
N LEU A 28 -3.24 4.82 12.32
CA LEU A 28 -4.51 4.41 11.72
C LEU A 28 -5.72 5.03 12.43
N ARG A 29 -5.66 5.19 13.76
CA ARG A 29 -6.72 5.88 14.49
C ARG A 29 -6.81 7.35 14.12
N HIS A 30 -5.69 8.07 14.14
CA HIS A 30 -5.67 9.47 13.74
C HIS A 30 -6.06 9.66 12.28
N MET A 31 -5.66 8.75 11.39
CA MET A 31 -6.09 8.73 10.00
C MET A 31 -7.63 8.69 9.92
N LEU A 32 -8.28 7.75 10.61
CA LEU A 32 -9.73 7.66 10.62
C LEU A 32 -10.39 8.95 11.17
N ASP A 33 -9.85 9.47 12.29
CA ASP A 33 -10.39 10.67 12.94
C ASP A 33 -10.27 11.93 12.06
N HIS A 34 -9.15 12.10 11.37
CA HIS A 34 -8.90 13.28 10.52
C HIS A 34 -9.64 13.18 9.19
N LEU A 35 -9.62 12.03 8.52
CA LEU A 35 -10.35 11.83 7.27
C LEU A 35 -11.86 11.94 7.47
N SER A 36 -12.38 11.51 8.63
CA SER A 36 -13.81 11.65 8.93
C SER A 36 -14.25 13.11 9.13
N LYS A 37 -13.32 14.01 9.50
CA LYS A 37 -13.61 15.43 9.74
C LYS A 37 -13.47 16.29 8.48
N ASP A 38 -12.54 15.94 7.60
CA ASP A 38 -12.23 16.73 6.42
C ASP A 38 -12.33 15.87 5.13
N PRO A 39 -13.35 16.08 4.28
CA PRO A 39 -13.57 15.29 3.07
C PRO A 39 -12.52 15.50 1.97
N ASP A 40 -11.76 16.61 2.01
CA ASP A 40 -10.76 16.95 1.00
C ASP A 40 -9.42 16.25 1.25
N LEU A 41 -9.19 15.78 2.49
CA LEU A 41 -7.99 15.02 2.81
C LEU A 41 -7.98 13.66 2.12
N LYS A 42 -6.82 13.36 1.52
CA LYS A 42 -6.52 12.08 0.87
C LYS A 42 -5.35 11.42 1.58
N PHE A 43 -5.47 10.12 1.79
CA PHE A 43 -4.44 9.32 2.43
C PHE A 43 -4.28 7.97 1.73
N CYS A 44 -3.04 7.51 1.61
CA CYS A 44 -2.72 6.23 1.00
C CYS A 44 -2.09 5.26 2.00
N TRP A 45 -2.47 3.99 1.91
CA TRP A 45 -1.95 2.90 2.74
C TRP A 45 -1.47 1.72 1.90
N THR A 46 -0.37 1.08 2.28
CA THR A 46 0.24 -0.03 1.52
C THR A 46 0.15 -1.37 2.23
N GLU A 47 0.54 -1.46 3.52
CA GLU A 47 0.73 -2.74 4.20
C GLU A 47 -0.59 -3.31 4.74
N VAL A 48 -1.18 -4.26 4.00
CA VAL A 48 -2.46 -4.88 4.37
C VAL A 48 -2.39 -5.67 5.68
N THR A 49 -1.21 -6.19 6.06
CA THR A 49 -0.99 -6.88 7.36
C THR A 49 -1.53 -6.07 8.53
N TYR A 50 -1.09 -4.82 8.64
CA TYR A 50 -1.42 -3.94 9.74
C TYR A 50 -2.86 -3.46 9.64
N LEU A 51 -3.35 -3.23 8.42
CA LEU A 51 -4.72 -2.85 8.18
C LEU A 51 -5.69 -3.94 8.64
N LYS A 52 -5.42 -5.21 8.33
CA LYS A 52 -6.23 -6.35 8.78
C LYS A 52 -6.25 -6.46 10.29
N GLN A 53 -5.09 -6.37 10.93
CA GLN A 53 -4.98 -6.48 12.39
C GLN A 53 -5.75 -5.36 13.08
N TRP A 54 -5.65 -4.14 12.54
CA TRP A 54 -6.37 -2.98 13.06
C TRP A 54 -7.87 -3.07 12.84
N TYR A 55 -8.30 -3.40 11.62
CA TYR A 55 -9.71 -3.50 11.24
C TYR A 55 -10.47 -4.55 12.07
N SER A 56 -9.82 -5.68 12.36
CA SER A 56 -10.38 -6.73 13.24
C SER A 56 -10.60 -6.28 14.69
N ALA A 57 -9.92 -5.22 15.13
CA ALA A 57 -10.01 -4.67 16.49
C ALA A 57 -10.97 -3.47 16.61
N LEU A 58 -11.58 -3.04 15.50
CA LEU A 58 -12.48 -1.88 15.47
C LEU A 58 -13.88 -2.22 15.99
N SER A 59 -14.58 -1.20 16.49
CA SER A 59 -16.01 -1.26 16.75
C SER A 59 -16.81 -1.24 15.45
N ALA A 60 -18.08 -1.65 15.48
CA ALA A 60 -18.96 -1.63 14.31
C ALA A 60 -19.13 -0.20 13.73
N ASP A 61 -19.18 0.82 14.60
CA ASP A 61 -19.31 2.22 14.19
C ASP A 61 -18.05 2.74 13.50
N ASP A 62 -16.87 2.35 14.00
CA ASP A 62 -15.60 2.70 13.39
C ASP A 62 -15.40 1.99 12.05
N GLN A 63 -15.83 0.73 11.94
CA GLN A 63 -15.82 0.00 10.67
C GLN A 63 -16.73 0.68 9.64
N ALA A 64 -17.92 1.12 10.03
CA ALA A 64 -18.81 1.87 9.14
C ALA A 64 -18.17 3.20 8.68
N SER A 65 -17.50 3.91 9.57
CA SER A 65 -16.77 5.15 9.26
C SER A 65 -15.59 4.90 8.32
N PHE A 66 -14.85 3.81 8.54
CA PHE A 66 -13.76 3.37 7.67
C PHE A 66 -14.25 3.03 6.25
N LEU A 67 -15.36 2.29 6.15
CA LEU A 67 -15.97 1.97 4.85
C LEU A 67 -16.47 3.22 4.12
N LYS A 68 -16.92 4.25 4.86
CA LYS A 68 -17.33 5.54 4.29
C LYS A 68 -16.14 6.29 3.67
N ILE A 69 -15.01 6.40 4.36
CA ILE A 69 -13.82 7.09 3.82
C ILE A 69 -13.21 6.35 2.63
N LEU A 70 -13.31 5.02 2.59
CA LEU A 70 -12.91 4.21 1.43
C LEU A 70 -13.84 4.48 0.23
N ARG A 71 -15.16 4.43 0.43
CA ARG A 71 -16.14 4.69 -0.64
C ARG A 71 -16.03 6.09 -1.22
N ASN A 72 -15.75 7.08 -0.38
CA ASN A 72 -15.57 8.47 -0.79
C ASN A 72 -14.21 8.72 -1.46
N GLY A 73 -13.35 7.70 -1.55
CA GLY A 73 -12.01 7.80 -2.14
C GLY A 73 -11.10 8.73 -1.35
N GLN A 74 -11.31 8.88 -0.05
CA GLN A 74 -10.40 9.62 0.84
C GLN A 74 -9.24 8.73 1.26
N LEU A 75 -9.52 7.46 1.52
CA LEU A 75 -8.52 6.44 1.76
C LEU A 75 -8.34 5.60 0.51
N GLU A 76 -7.09 5.40 0.11
CA GLU A 76 -6.72 4.51 -0.98
C GLU A 76 -5.72 3.45 -0.51
N ILE A 77 -6.00 2.19 -0.82
CA ILE A 77 -5.12 1.06 -0.53
C ILE A 77 -4.32 0.75 -1.80
N LEU A 78 -3.00 0.90 -1.71
CA LEU A 78 -2.05 0.75 -2.81
C LEU A 78 -1.39 -0.62 -2.79
N SER A 79 -1.17 -1.20 -3.97
CA SER A 79 -0.65 -2.56 -4.22
C SER A 79 -1.54 -3.70 -3.71
N GLY A 80 -2.12 -3.57 -2.51
CA GLY A 80 -2.98 -4.56 -1.88
C GLY A 80 -2.26 -5.81 -1.40
N GLY A 81 -0.93 -5.83 -1.42
CA GLY A 81 -0.12 -6.93 -0.92
C GLY A 81 -0.13 -6.98 0.60
N TRP A 82 0.14 -8.17 1.15
CA TRP A 82 0.33 -8.34 2.60
C TRP A 82 1.41 -7.39 3.12
N VAL A 83 2.52 -7.30 2.39
CA VAL A 83 3.66 -6.40 2.64
C VAL A 83 4.14 -5.77 1.34
N MET A 84 5.04 -4.81 1.43
CA MET A 84 5.88 -4.40 0.30
C MET A 84 7.09 -5.36 0.23
N PRO A 85 7.11 -6.34 -0.71
CA PRO A 85 8.15 -7.37 -0.73
C PRO A 85 9.48 -6.79 -1.22
N ASP A 86 10.59 -7.42 -0.84
CA ASP A 86 11.85 -7.20 -1.55
C ASP A 86 11.75 -7.77 -2.97
N GLU A 87 12.35 -7.10 -3.95
CA GLU A 87 12.29 -7.50 -5.35
C GLU A 87 13.61 -8.11 -5.85
N ALA A 88 14.67 -8.10 -5.02
CA ALA A 88 15.97 -8.62 -5.38
C ALA A 88 16.19 -10.08 -4.93
N VAL A 89 15.83 -10.42 -3.68
CA VAL A 89 16.10 -11.74 -3.10
C VAL A 89 14.87 -12.66 -3.07
N THR A 90 13.68 -12.11 -3.28
CA THR A 90 12.42 -12.86 -3.15
C THR A 90 12.11 -13.66 -4.42
N HIS A 91 11.79 -14.94 -4.26
CA HIS A 91 11.29 -15.75 -5.35
C HIS A 91 9.86 -15.33 -5.74
N TYR A 92 9.51 -15.38 -7.02
CA TYR A 92 8.23 -14.90 -7.53
C TYR A 92 7.01 -15.57 -6.89
N THR A 93 7.15 -16.84 -6.44
CA THR A 93 6.08 -17.54 -5.72
C THR A 93 5.74 -16.86 -4.40
N ALA A 94 6.74 -16.43 -3.63
CA ALA A 94 6.51 -15.74 -2.37
C ALA A 94 5.91 -14.34 -2.61
N ILE A 95 6.30 -13.65 -3.69
CA ILE A 95 5.67 -12.38 -4.11
C ILE A 95 4.19 -12.61 -4.45
N LEU A 96 3.88 -13.69 -5.16
CA LEU A 96 2.51 -14.06 -5.51
C LEU A 96 1.69 -14.45 -4.28
N ASP A 97 2.24 -15.24 -3.37
CA ASP A 97 1.56 -15.71 -2.16
C ASP A 97 1.17 -14.52 -1.27
N GLN A 98 2.11 -13.62 -0.98
CA GLN A 98 1.82 -12.43 -0.16
C GLN A 98 0.82 -11.49 -0.86
N LEU A 99 0.88 -11.39 -2.19
CA LEU A 99 -0.05 -10.55 -2.95
C LEU A 99 -1.46 -11.14 -2.88
N THR A 100 -1.55 -12.46 -3.02
CA THR A 100 -2.80 -13.22 -2.96
C THR A 100 -3.43 -13.12 -1.58
N GLU A 101 -2.66 -13.30 -0.50
CA GLU A 101 -3.17 -13.17 0.88
C GLU A 101 -3.77 -11.78 1.16
N GLY A 102 -3.08 -10.71 0.73
CA GLY A 102 -3.58 -9.35 0.87
C GLY A 102 -4.86 -9.11 0.04
N HIS A 103 -4.85 -9.51 -1.23
CA HIS A 103 -6.00 -9.35 -2.14
C HIS A 103 -7.21 -10.18 -1.70
N LEU A 104 -7.02 -11.40 -1.20
CA LEU A 104 -8.10 -12.24 -0.69
C LEU A 104 -8.78 -11.60 0.53
N TRP A 105 -8.00 -11.03 1.45
CA TRP A 105 -8.56 -10.32 2.59
C TRP A 105 -9.35 -9.08 2.14
N LEU A 106 -8.78 -8.27 1.24
CA LEU A 106 -9.47 -7.10 0.68
C LEU A 106 -10.74 -7.50 -0.07
N GLN A 107 -10.72 -8.59 -0.81
CA GLN A 107 -11.90 -9.10 -1.51
C GLN A 107 -12.97 -9.56 -0.52
N LYS A 108 -12.58 -10.27 0.54
CA LYS A 108 -13.54 -10.77 1.53
C LYS A 108 -14.22 -9.65 2.31
N GLU A 109 -13.46 -8.68 2.80
CA GLU A 109 -13.97 -7.65 3.70
C GLU A 109 -14.44 -6.38 2.98
N LEU A 110 -13.81 -6.01 1.86
CA LEU A 110 -13.97 -4.70 1.22
C LEU A 110 -14.45 -4.75 -0.25
N SER A 111 -14.66 -5.93 -0.87
CA SER A 111 -14.95 -6.03 -2.32
C SER A 111 -16.15 -5.23 -2.80
N GLN A 112 -17.18 -5.06 -1.96
CA GLN A 112 -18.36 -4.26 -2.31
C GLN A 112 -18.07 -2.74 -2.31
N TYR A 113 -16.95 -2.33 -1.70
CA TYR A 113 -16.63 -0.94 -1.37
C TYR A 113 -15.41 -0.43 -2.13
N TYR A 114 -14.45 -1.31 -2.43
CA TYR A 114 -13.13 -0.91 -2.91
C TYR A 114 -12.48 -1.97 -3.83
N THR A 115 -11.73 -1.51 -4.82
CA THR A 115 -10.88 -2.34 -5.67
C THR A 115 -9.53 -1.65 -5.82
N VAL A 116 -8.44 -2.38 -5.60
CA VAL A 116 -7.08 -1.85 -5.75
C VAL A 116 -6.83 -1.51 -7.21
N ARG A 117 -6.43 -0.27 -7.49
CA ARG A 117 -6.13 0.22 -8.85
C ARG A 117 -4.67 0.58 -9.03
N HIS A 118 -4.07 1.18 -8.01
CA HIS A 118 -2.73 1.72 -8.09
C HIS A 118 -1.78 0.93 -7.20
N GLY A 119 -0.56 0.74 -7.69
CA GLY A 119 0.54 0.06 -7.03
C GLY A 119 1.60 1.04 -6.57
N MET A 120 2.33 0.66 -5.54
CA MET A 120 3.45 1.43 -5.05
C MET A 120 4.51 0.53 -4.41
N ALA A 121 5.75 0.77 -4.80
CA ALA A 121 6.95 0.10 -4.34
C ALA A 121 8.05 1.16 -4.13
N VAL A 122 7.97 1.88 -3.00
CA VAL A 122 8.91 2.98 -2.72
C VAL A 122 10.19 2.53 -2.01
N ASP A 123 10.14 1.40 -1.30
CA ASP A 123 11.22 0.96 -0.42
C ASP A 123 12.04 -0.28 -0.85
N PRO A 124 11.65 -1.11 -1.84
CA PRO A 124 12.51 -2.19 -2.32
C PRO A 124 13.85 -1.66 -2.84
N PHE A 125 14.96 -2.34 -2.52
CA PHE A 125 16.31 -1.90 -2.91
C PHE A 125 16.64 -2.32 -4.34
N GLY A 126 16.04 -1.64 -5.30
CA GLY A 126 16.02 -2.04 -6.70
C GLY A 126 14.65 -2.63 -7.05
N HIS A 127 14.33 -2.63 -8.34
CA HIS A 127 13.02 -3.05 -8.85
C HIS A 127 13.18 -4.13 -9.92
N SER A 128 12.24 -5.06 -9.96
CA SER A 128 12.21 -6.21 -10.85
C SER A 128 10.98 -6.16 -11.76
N PRO A 129 11.13 -6.44 -13.08
CA PRO A 129 9.98 -6.50 -13.99
C PRO A 129 8.96 -7.58 -13.57
N THR A 130 9.39 -8.58 -12.80
CA THR A 130 8.51 -9.62 -12.24
C THR A 130 7.44 -9.02 -11.33
N ALA A 131 7.78 -8.04 -10.49
CA ALA A 131 6.81 -7.39 -9.60
C ALA A 131 5.78 -6.60 -10.39
N ALA A 132 6.22 -5.81 -11.39
CA ALA A 132 5.33 -5.09 -12.30
C ALA A 132 4.39 -6.03 -13.06
N TYR A 133 4.91 -7.15 -13.58
CA TYR A 133 4.11 -8.16 -14.26
C TYR A 133 3.03 -8.76 -13.34
N LEU A 134 3.39 -9.17 -12.13
CA LEU A 134 2.45 -9.76 -11.17
C LEU A 134 1.36 -8.76 -10.74
N LEU A 135 1.73 -7.50 -10.48
CA LEU A 135 0.76 -6.43 -10.16
C LEU A 135 -0.22 -6.19 -11.32
N ARG A 136 0.29 -6.13 -12.56
CA ARG A 136 -0.59 -5.99 -13.74
C ARG A 136 -1.57 -7.15 -13.85
N ARG A 137 -1.12 -8.37 -13.57
CA ARG A 137 -1.96 -9.58 -13.58
C ARG A 137 -2.97 -9.64 -12.43
N SER A 138 -2.76 -8.90 -11.35
CA SER A 138 -3.73 -8.78 -10.24
C SER A 138 -4.76 -7.66 -10.44
N GLY A 139 -4.72 -6.93 -11.56
CA GLY A 139 -5.67 -5.87 -11.89
C GLY A 139 -5.21 -4.45 -11.55
N VAL A 140 -3.98 -4.29 -11.08
CA VAL A 140 -3.36 -2.97 -10.88
C VAL A 140 -3.02 -2.34 -12.24
N SER A 141 -3.41 -1.09 -12.45
CA SER A 141 -3.21 -0.38 -13.71
C SER A 141 -1.82 0.24 -13.82
N ASP A 142 -1.33 0.82 -12.72
CA ASP A 142 -0.12 1.64 -12.67
C ASP A 142 0.66 1.36 -11.38
N VAL A 143 1.99 1.53 -11.40
CA VAL A 143 2.85 1.36 -10.22
C VAL A 143 3.85 2.49 -10.09
N ILE A 144 4.03 3.00 -8.88
CA ILE A 144 5.06 3.99 -8.56
C ILE A 144 6.26 3.27 -7.94
N ILE A 145 7.43 3.42 -8.55
CA ILE A 145 8.71 2.93 -8.04
C ILE A 145 9.63 4.08 -7.64
N GLN A 146 10.47 3.90 -6.62
CA GLN A 146 11.36 4.96 -6.16
C GLN A 146 12.84 4.61 -6.20
N ARG A 147 13.29 3.53 -5.59
CA ARG A 147 14.72 3.23 -5.46
C ARG A 147 15.35 2.66 -6.75
N ALA A 148 15.69 3.55 -7.67
CA ALA A 148 16.50 3.26 -8.86
C ALA A 148 17.86 3.97 -8.79
N HIS A 149 18.86 3.44 -9.51
CA HIS A 149 20.21 4.02 -9.54
C HIS A 149 20.18 5.50 -9.96
N PHE A 150 20.92 6.36 -9.25
CA PHE A 150 20.86 7.82 -9.46
C PHE A 150 21.22 8.23 -10.89
N ALA A 151 22.18 7.55 -11.53
CA ALA A 151 22.57 7.81 -12.91
C ALA A 151 21.43 7.51 -13.90
N LEU A 152 20.67 6.44 -13.65
CA LEU A 152 19.49 6.09 -14.45
C LEU A 152 18.39 7.14 -14.27
N LYS A 153 18.11 7.53 -13.01
CA LYS A 153 17.16 8.62 -12.73
C LYS A 153 17.52 9.91 -13.45
N LYS A 154 18.80 10.32 -13.39
CA LYS A 154 19.29 11.51 -14.09
C LYS A 154 19.12 11.38 -15.61
N HIS A 155 19.45 10.23 -16.17
CA HIS A 155 19.32 9.98 -17.60
C HIS A 155 17.87 10.04 -18.07
N LEU A 156 16.95 9.37 -17.37
CA LEU A 156 15.52 9.36 -17.69
C LEU A 156 14.88 10.74 -17.46
N ALA A 157 15.28 11.46 -16.41
CA ALA A 157 14.80 12.81 -16.13
C ALA A 157 15.16 13.78 -17.26
N LEU A 158 16.39 13.74 -17.77
CA LEU A 158 16.83 14.58 -18.91
C LEU A 158 16.04 14.31 -20.19
N LYS A 159 15.53 13.09 -20.36
CA LYS A 159 14.75 12.67 -21.51
C LYS A 159 13.23 12.75 -21.31
N GLN A 160 12.76 13.16 -20.12
CA GLN A 160 11.35 13.10 -19.73
C GLN A 160 10.74 11.68 -19.85
N GLN A 161 11.53 10.66 -19.51
CA GLN A 161 11.17 9.23 -19.61
C GLN A 161 11.03 8.56 -18.23
N LEU A 162 10.70 9.33 -17.19
CA LEU A 162 10.45 8.77 -15.85
C LEU A 162 9.10 8.06 -15.76
N GLU A 163 8.17 8.42 -16.63
CA GLU A 163 6.90 7.71 -16.84
C GLU A 163 7.07 6.88 -18.12
N PHE A 164 6.85 5.57 -18.01
CA PHE A 164 7.03 4.65 -19.12
C PHE A 164 6.11 3.43 -18.96
N ASN A 165 5.76 2.83 -20.09
CA ASN A 165 5.11 1.52 -20.09
C ASN A 165 6.19 0.47 -19.87
N TRP A 166 6.23 -0.06 -18.66
CA TRP A 166 7.15 -1.12 -18.27
C TRP A 166 6.68 -2.46 -18.83
#